data_AF-A0A7X7FIA2-F1
#
_entry.id   AF-A0A7X7FIA2-F1
#
_cell.length_a   1.000
_cell.length_b   1.000
_cell.length_c   1.000
_cell.angle_alpha   90.00
_cell.angle_beta   90.00
_cell.angle_gamma   90.00
#
_symmetry.space_group_name_H-M   'P 1'
#
loop_
_entity.id
_entity.type
_entity.pdbx_description
1 polymer ?
#
loop_
_entity_poly.entity_id
_entity_poly.type
_entity_poly.pdbx_seq_one_letter_code
_entity_poly.pdbx_strand_id
1 'polypeptide(L)'
;MTQDVQTKKRRPLWLRLILYLSPLWIILAIVLSVEIAGRRAYNLAMQEARNIGGPVTIEEIEAARKVWPDDRNGATVFLQIAPRLPESRDDERCKSLPVVGRAKMPTLGERWTADTEVDVAKFLASAAKELSEIDGLIEYEGGRFPITHQPNPLDTELPHLAKLRAAARLKSLQTIRAVMSGTTGSTTTDLRVIWRLGDLLTDEPSIISSLVRVAIQALSVDTLQHVLGQRSLTPPQLADIDSQFRAAEDEDSMLWGIRGERALVKGLGEWMRATGRAPPIMESRLSVIANNCGLSGWLMCDEARAWGLLNSLVDTKRGRERIALAAAILLEGQSSSRLFPFTRSVTPHLARAMELDLRVVAMIRSAHAALAAESYRLTHGEFPEKLDDLVPDFTSRVPADPFDDQPLRYSIDTDAVVIYSIGEDGRDDGGKVEHRLPPGTEILDWGFVLLKPEDRGRPASTTAPATQGAEATAVSTGPAR
;
A
#
# COMPACT_ATOMS: atom_id res chain seq x y z
N MET A 1 38.90 -64.61 -57.16
CA MET A 1 38.94 -63.25 -57.74
C MET A 1 37.55 -62.96 -58.29
N THR A 2 36.71 -62.28 -57.49
CA THR A 2 36.41 -60.81 -57.56
C THR A 2 35.44 -60.49 -58.70
N GLN A 3 34.31 -59.81 -58.55
CA GLN A 3 33.74 -58.99 -57.48
C GLN A 3 32.22 -58.89 -57.75
N ASP A 4 31.41 -59.07 -56.71
CA ASP A 4 29.95 -58.90 -56.78
C ASP A 4 29.62 -57.41 -56.62
N VAL A 5 29.18 -56.77 -57.71
CA VAL A 5 28.87 -55.32 -57.73
C VAL A 5 27.48 -55.11 -57.16
N GLN A 6 27.38 -54.92 -55.84
CA GLN A 6 26.16 -54.44 -55.19
C GLN A 6 25.83 -53.02 -55.68
N THR A 7 24.84 -52.93 -56.57
CA THR A 7 24.22 -51.65 -56.94
C THR A 7 23.39 -51.14 -55.76
N LYS A 8 24.01 -50.26 -54.96
CA LYS A 8 23.37 -49.56 -53.84
C LYS A 8 22.20 -48.74 -54.38
N LYS A 9 20.95 -49.25 -54.26
CA LYS A 9 19.70 -48.54 -54.61
C LYS A 9 19.71 -47.15 -53.94
N ARG A 10 20.01 -46.11 -54.71
CA ARG A 10 20.02 -44.72 -54.21
C ARG A 10 18.59 -44.37 -53.82
N ARG A 11 18.34 -44.11 -52.53
CA ARG A 11 17.04 -43.61 -52.05
C ARG A 11 16.63 -42.39 -52.90
N PRO A 12 15.38 -42.32 -53.37
CA PRO A 12 14.96 -41.27 -54.29
C PRO A 12 15.05 -39.90 -53.61
N LEU A 13 15.38 -38.87 -54.39
CA LEU A 13 15.73 -37.52 -53.91
C LEU A 13 14.65 -36.90 -52.99
N TRP A 14 13.37 -37.19 -53.25
CA TRP A 14 12.24 -36.71 -52.44
C TRP A 14 12.23 -37.26 -51.01
N LEU A 15 12.64 -38.52 -50.80
CA LEU A 15 12.74 -39.14 -49.47
C LEU A 15 13.86 -38.50 -48.62
N ARG A 16 14.93 -38.05 -49.27
CA ARG A 16 15.98 -37.26 -48.60
C ARG A 16 15.49 -35.86 -48.26
N LEU A 17 14.76 -35.22 -49.19
CA LEU A 17 14.17 -33.89 -48.96
C LEU A 17 13.22 -33.89 -47.76
N ILE A 18 12.37 -34.93 -47.62
CA ILE A 18 11.48 -35.10 -46.46
C ILE A 18 12.26 -35.23 -45.15
N LEU A 19 13.33 -36.03 -45.14
CA LEU A 19 14.20 -36.18 -43.96
C LEU A 19 14.95 -34.89 -43.59
N TYR A 20 15.32 -34.07 -44.57
CA TYR A 20 15.97 -32.77 -44.32
C TYR A 20 14.98 -31.68 -43.89
N LEU A 21 13.72 -31.75 -44.33
CA LEU A 21 12.68 -30.78 -43.97
C LEU A 21 11.90 -31.16 -42.72
N SER A 22 11.92 -32.43 -42.28
CA SER A 22 11.17 -32.87 -41.10
C SER A 22 11.53 -32.12 -39.80
N PRO A 23 12.79 -31.74 -39.50
CA PRO A 23 13.08 -30.95 -38.31
C PRO A 23 12.46 -29.55 -38.40
N LEU A 24 12.43 -28.94 -39.59
CA LEU A 24 11.81 -27.64 -39.81
C LEU A 24 10.30 -27.69 -39.60
N TRP A 25 9.62 -28.74 -40.10
CA TRP A 25 8.20 -28.96 -39.87
C TRP A 25 7.87 -29.21 -38.39
N ILE A 26 8.73 -29.94 -37.67
CA ILE A 26 8.59 -30.15 -36.23
C ILE A 26 8.73 -28.83 -35.48
N ILE A 27 9.75 -28.03 -35.80
CA ILE A 27 9.95 -26.70 -35.18
C ILE A 27 8.74 -25.79 -35.46
N LEU A 28 8.26 -25.74 -36.71
CA LEU A 28 7.08 -24.97 -37.08
C LEU A 28 5.83 -25.45 -36.32
N ALA A 29 5.62 -26.76 -36.20
CA ALA A 29 4.51 -27.32 -35.44
C ALA A 29 4.59 -26.96 -33.95
N ILE A 30 5.79 -26.96 -33.35
CA ILE A 30 6.01 -26.52 -31.97
C ILE A 30 5.69 -25.04 -31.82
N VAL A 31 6.22 -24.18 -32.69
CA VAL A 31 5.97 -22.72 -32.68
C VAL A 31 4.48 -22.44 -32.77
N LEU A 32 3.79 -23.04 -33.74
CA LEU A 32 2.34 -22.88 -33.91
C LEU A 32 1.55 -23.43 -32.71
N SER A 33 1.98 -24.53 -32.11
CA SER A 33 1.33 -25.09 -30.92
C SER A 33 1.46 -24.15 -29.72
N VAL A 34 2.64 -23.57 -29.51
CA VAL A 34 2.89 -22.56 -28.47
C VAL A 34 2.06 -21.30 -28.72
N GLU A 35 1.99 -20.84 -29.98
CA GLU A 35 1.19 -19.68 -30.37
C GLU A 35 -0.31 -19.90 -30.10
N ILE A 36 -0.85 -21.05 -30.50
CA ILE A 36 -2.26 -21.40 -30.29
C ILE A 36 -2.55 -21.57 -28.79
N ALA A 37 -1.67 -22.25 -28.05
CA ALA A 37 -1.82 -22.43 -26.61
C ALA A 37 -1.79 -21.08 -25.86
N GLY A 38 -0.85 -20.21 -26.21
CA GLY A 38 -0.71 -18.87 -25.65
C GLY A 38 -1.94 -18.00 -25.88
N ARG A 39 -2.42 -17.92 -27.12
CA ARG A 39 -3.65 -17.18 -27.43
C ARG A 39 -4.86 -17.72 -26.70
N ARG A 40 -4.99 -19.05 -26.58
CA ARG A 40 -6.08 -19.67 -25.84
C ARG A 40 -6.01 -19.33 -24.35
N ALA A 41 -4.84 -19.50 -23.72
CA ALA A 41 -4.63 -19.18 -22.31
C ALA A 41 -4.94 -17.70 -22.01
N TYR A 42 -4.42 -16.80 -22.86
CA TYR A 42 -4.66 -15.37 -22.75
C TYR A 42 -6.15 -15.01 -22.85
N ASN A 43 -6.84 -15.54 -23.87
CA ASN A 43 -8.27 -15.28 -24.04
C ASN A 43 -9.11 -15.83 -22.88
N LEU A 44 -8.74 -16.98 -22.31
CA LEU A 44 -9.41 -17.55 -21.15
C LEU A 44 -9.22 -16.69 -19.89
N ALA A 45 -7.99 -16.28 -19.58
CA ALA A 45 -7.70 -15.39 -18.46
C ALA A 45 -8.42 -14.04 -18.61
N MET A 46 -8.53 -13.55 -19.85
CA MET A 46 -9.29 -12.34 -20.14
C MET A 46 -10.80 -12.54 -19.95
N GLN A 47 -11.34 -13.66 -20.40
CA GLN A 47 -12.75 -13.98 -20.19
C GLN A 47 -13.07 -14.15 -18.69
N GLU A 48 -12.18 -14.78 -17.92
CA GLU A 48 -12.29 -14.86 -16.47
C GLU A 48 -12.34 -13.46 -15.83
N ALA A 49 -11.43 -12.56 -16.21
CA ALA A 49 -11.44 -11.18 -15.74
C ALA A 49 -12.77 -10.46 -16.03
N ARG A 50 -13.36 -10.71 -17.22
CA ARG A 50 -14.68 -10.20 -17.60
C ARG A 50 -15.81 -10.80 -16.78
N ASN A 51 -15.72 -12.08 -16.44
CA ASN A 51 -16.72 -12.78 -15.62
C ASN A 51 -16.70 -12.31 -14.17
N ILE A 52 -15.51 -12.10 -13.59
CA ILE A 52 -15.33 -11.47 -12.27
C ILE A 52 -15.89 -10.03 -12.29
N GLY A 53 -15.77 -9.37 -13.44
CA GLY A 53 -16.33 -8.06 -13.70
C GLY A 53 -15.36 -6.90 -13.46
N GLY A 54 -15.85 -5.71 -13.74
CA GLY A 54 -15.05 -4.49 -13.77
C GLY A 54 -14.22 -4.33 -15.06
N PRO A 55 -13.49 -3.20 -15.17
CA PRO A 55 -12.69 -2.88 -16.35
C PRO A 55 -11.45 -3.77 -16.46
N VAL A 56 -11.00 -4.04 -17.69
CA VAL A 56 -9.80 -4.86 -17.97
C VAL A 56 -8.78 -4.18 -18.88
N THR A 57 -9.12 -3.05 -19.52
CA THR A 57 -8.19 -2.23 -20.30
C THR A 57 -7.98 -0.86 -19.66
N ILE A 58 -6.93 -0.15 -20.07
CA ILE A 58 -6.64 1.21 -19.60
C ILE A 58 -7.79 2.17 -19.98
N GLU A 59 -8.34 2.02 -21.18
CA GLU A 59 -9.45 2.84 -21.66
C GLU A 59 -10.73 2.58 -20.86
N GLU A 60 -11.01 1.31 -20.57
CA GLU A 60 -12.18 0.92 -19.79
C GLU A 60 -12.09 1.37 -18.34
N ILE A 61 -10.89 1.26 -17.73
CA ILE A 61 -10.73 1.67 -16.34
C ILE A 61 -10.83 3.18 -16.21
N GLU A 62 -10.25 3.94 -17.15
CA GLU A 62 -10.45 5.40 -17.20
C GLU A 62 -11.90 5.79 -17.48
N ALA A 63 -12.63 5.04 -18.30
CA ALA A 63 -14.05 5.28 -18.54
C ALA A 63 -14.93 4.95 -17.32
N ALA A 64 -14.51 3.98 -16.49
CA ALA A 64 -15.23 3.56 -15.30
C ALA A 64 -15.03 4.51 -14.10
N ARG A 65 -13.98 5.33 -14.10
CA ARG A 65 -13.70 6.32 -13.04
C ARG A 65 -14.79 7.38 -12.97
N LYS A 66 -15.07 7.85 -11.75
CA LYS A 66 -16.06 8.90 -11.49
C LYS A 66 -15.65 10.18 -12.24
N VAL A 67 -16.60 10.73 -12.99
CA VAL A 67 -16.43 12.04 -13.63
C VAL A 67 -16.89 13.11 -12.65
N TRP A 68 -16.02 14.08 -12.41
CA TRP A 68 -16.31 15.22 -11.54
C TRP A 68 -16.53 16.47 -12.39
N PRO A 69 -17.61 17.24 -12.16
CA PRO A 69 -17.73 18.61 -12.66
C PRO A 69 -16.52 19.45 -12.25
N ASP A 70 -16.09 20.40 -13.09
CA ASP A 70 -14.89 21.21 -12.85
C ASP A 70 -14.94 21.98 -11.51
N ASP A 71 -16.12 22.46 -11.13
CA ASP A 71 -16.39 23.17 -9.87
C ASP A 71 -16.50 22.24 -8.64
N ARG A 72 -16.52 20.92 -8.85
CA ARG A 72 -16.61 19.89 -7.82
C ARG A 72 -15.42 18.94 -7.81
N ASN A 73 -14.41 19.14 -8.66
CA ASN A 73 -13.23 18.30 -8.75
C ASN A 73 -12.10 18.82 -7.85
N GLY A 74 -11.97 18.23 -6.65
CA GLY A 74 -10.92 18.61 -5.70
C GLY A 74 -9.50 18.36 -6.23
N ALA A 75 -9.31 17.44 -7.18
CA ALA A 75 -8.01 17.18 -7.78
C ALA A 75 -7.52 18.37 -8.63
N THR A 76 -8.42 19.02 -9.38
CA THR A 76 -8.10 20.22 -10.17
C THR A 76 -7.63 21.36 -9.28
N VAL A 77 -8.31 21.56 -8.15
CA VAL A 77 -7.92 22.56 -7.14
C VAL A 77 -6.57 22.21 -6.52
N PHE A 78 -6.38 20.94 -6.13
CA PHE A 78 -5.11 20.48 -5.57
C PHE A 78 -3.93 20.71 -6.52
N LEU A 79 -4.10 20.50 -7.82
CA LEU A 79 -3.06 20.73 -8.83
C LEU A 79 -2.60 22.19 -8.93
N GLN A 80 -3.41 23.16 -8.47
CA GLN A 80 -3.00 24.57 -8.38
C GLN A 80 -2.13 24.86 -7.14
N ILE A 81 -2.19 23.99 -6.13
CA ILE A 81 -1.42 24.08 -4.89
C ILE A 81 -0.10 23.31 -5.02
N ALA A 82 -0.16 22.13 -5.65
CA ALA A 82 0.93 21.16 -5.71
C ALA A 82 2.32 21.72 -6.11
N PRO A 83 2.45 22.64 -7.08
CA PRO A 83 3.75 23.20 -7.46
C PRO A 83 4.44 24.01 -6.36
N ARG A 84 3.70 24.54 -5.39
CA ARG A 84 4.24 25.38 -4.30
C ARG A 84 4.70 24.56 -3.08
N LEU A 85 4.25 23.32 -2.99
CA LEU A 85 4.62 22.40 -1.92
C LEU A 85 6.06 21.89 -2.06
N PRO A 86 6.73 21.48 -0.96
CA PRO A 86 8.03 20.84 -1.00
C PRO A 86 8.10 19.68 -1.99
N GLU A 87 9.25 19.50 -2.66
CA GLU A 87 9.45 18.39 -3.61
C GLU A 87 9.72 17.06 -2.91
N SER A 88 10.44 17.10 -1.79
CA SER A 88 10.77 15.93 -1.02
C SER A 88 11.04 16.29 0.45
N ARG A 89 11.29 15.27 1.28
CA ARG A 89 11.73 15.47 2.67
C ARG A 89 13.16 16.03 2.78
N ASP A 90 13.88 16.07 1.67
CA ASP A 90 15.25 16.57 1.56
C ASP A 90 15.30 18.04 1.09
N ASP A 91 14.14 18.68 0.88
CA ASP A 91 14.05 20.10 0.56
C ASP A 91 14.65 20.95 1.69
N GLU A 92 15.57 21.84 1.35
CA GLU A 92 16.27 22.73 2.30
C GLU A 92 15.29 23.54 3.18
N ARG A 93 14.09 23.84 2.67
CA ARG A 93 13.06 24.58 3.40
C ARG A 93 12.52 23.82 4.62
N CYS A 94 12.58 22.50 4.62
CA CYS A 94 11.90 21.68 5.64
C CYS A 94 12.68 20.47 6.14
N LYS A 95 13.85 20.13 5.58
CA LYS A 95 14.61 18.92 5.93
C LYS A 95 14.92 18.76 7.42
N SER A 96 15.08 19.88 8.15
CA SER A 96 15.36 19.93 9.59
C SER A 96 14.13 19.90 10.48
N LEU A 97 12.92 19.83 9.90
CA LEU A 97 11.67 19.86 10.65
C LEU A 97 11.10 18.44 10.85
N PRO A 98 10.39 18.18 11.97
CA PRO A 98 9.67 16.92 12.16
C PRO A 98 8.51 16.83 11.14
N VAL A 99 7.99 15.62 10.92
CA VAL A 99 6.86 15.28 10.01
C VAL A 99 7.12 15.55 8.51
N VAL A 100 7.43 16.79 8.13
CA VAL A 100 7.67 17.23 6.74
C VAL A 100 9.10 16.96 6.27
N GLY A 101 10.08 17.03 7.18
CA GLY A 101 11.50 16.80 6.92
C GLY A 101 12.00 15.44 7.39
N ARG A 102 13.30 15.31 7.61
CA ARG A 102 13.96 14.10 8.14
C ARG A 102 14.35 14.22 9.61
N ALA A 103 14.05 15.34 10.26
CA ALA A 103 14.30 15.43 11.69
C ALA A 103 13.54 14.35 12.45
N LYS A 104 14.18 13.86 13.52
CA LYS A 104 13.61 12.82 14.37
C LYS A 104 12.28 13.32 14.94
N MET A 105 11.24 12.51 14.81
CA MET A 105 9.98 12.79 15.49
C MET A 105 10.19 12.62 17.00
N PRO A 106 9.74 13.57 17.84
CA PRO A 106 9.73 13.37 19.28
C PRO A 106 8.91 12.14 19.65
N THR A 107 9.20 11.58 20.81
CA THR A 107 8.37 10.50 21.36
C THR A 107 6.93 10.98 21.58
N LEU A 108 5.97 10.06 21.59
CA LEU A 108 4.57 10.42 21.80
C LEU A 108 4.42 11.21 23.12
N GLY A 109 3.64 12.30 23.11
CA GLY A 109 3.48 13.19 24.26
C GLY A 109 4.66 14.15 24.52
N GLU A 110 5.86 13.90 23.99
CA GLU A 110 6.99 14.83 24.11
C GLU A 110 6.75 16.13 23.34
N ARG A 111 7.08 17.26 23.98
CA ARG A 111 7.00 18.58 23.35
C ARG A 111 8.27 18.89 22.56
N TRP A 112 8.12 19.69 21.52
CA TRP A 112 9.27 20.19 20.77
C TRP A 112 10.20 21.07 21.62
N THR A 113 11.48 21.06 21.27
CA THR A 113 12.44 22.02 21.82
C THR A 113 12.07 23.43 21.36
N ALA A 114 12.53 24.44 22.09
CA ALA A 114 12.25 25.84 21.74
C ALA A 114 12.74 26.19 20.31
N ASP A 115 13.92 25.70 19.93
CA ASP A 115 14.47 25.91 18.59
C ASP A 115 13.62 25.27 17.50
N THR A 116 13.16 24.02 17.73
CA THR A 116 12.26 23.34 16.78
C THR A 116 10.92 24.05 16.66
N GLU A 117 10.34 24.52 17.77
CA GLU A 117 9.09 25.30 17.72
C GLU A 117 9.25 26.59 16.92
N VAL A 118 10.37 27.32 17.08
CA VAL A 118 10.65 28.54 16.31
C VAL A 118 10.77 28.24 14.82
N ASP A 119 11.51 27.20 14.46
CA ASP A 119 11.71 26.82 13.06
C ASP A 119 10.43 26.33 12.39
N VAL A 120 9.64 25.50 13.08
CA VAL A 120 8.33 25.05 12.61
C VAL A 120 7.38 26.23 12.47
N ALA A 121 7.36 27.14 13.45
CA ALA A 121 6.52 28.33 13.40
C ALA A 121 6.81 29.20 12.18
N LYS A 122 8.10 29.42 11.90
CA LYS A 122 8.55 30.19 10.73
C LYS A 122 8.16 29.51 9.43
N PHE A 123 8.34 28.20 9.32
CA PHE A 123 7.99 27.44 8.13
C PHE A 123 6.47 27.43 7.86
N LEU A 124 5.65 27.19 8.89
CA LEU A 124 4.20 27.23 8.75
C LEU A 124 3.70 28.63 8.38
N ALA A 125 4.33 29.69 8.90
CA ALA A 125 4.02 31.06 8.50
C ALA A 125 4.33 31.31 7.02
N SER A 126 5.45 30.77 6.49
CA SER A 126 5.76 30.90 5.06
C SER A 126 4.85 30.05 4.15
N ALA A 127 4.20 29.02 4.70
CA ALA A 127 3.26 28.14 3.98
C ALA A 127 1.78 28.45 4.29
N ALA A 128 1.48 29.60 4.90
CA ALA A 128 0.14 29.92 5.39
C ALA A 128 -0.91 29.98 4.27
N LYS A 129 -0.50 30.43 3.07
CA LYS A 129 -1.39 30.48 1.90
C LYS A 129 -1.74 29.07 1.43
N GLU A 130 -0.74 28.21 1.28
CA GLU A 130 -0.91 26.82 0.87
C GLU A 130 -1.79 26.06 1.87
N LEU A 131 -1.59 26.26 3.17
CA LEU A 131 -2.42 25.69 4.23
C LEU A 131 -3.90 26.11 4.10
N SER A 132 -4.16 27.41 3.91
CA SER A 132 -5.53 27.89 3.74
C SER A 132 -6.23 27.33 2.48
N GLU A 133 -5.49 27.12 1.40
CA GLU A 133 -6.03 26.52 0.17
C GLU A 133 -6.22 25.00 0.32
N ILE A 134 -5.33 24.32 1.05
CA ILE A 134 -5.49 22.91 1.43
C ILE A 134 -6.74 22.73 2.30
N ASP A 135 -7.00 23.65 3.23
CA ASP A 135 -8.19 23.62 4.08
C ASP A 135 -9.48 23.72 3.26
N GLY A 136 -9.46 24.52 2.19
CA GLY A 136 -10.58 24.63 1.25
C GLY A 136 -10.91 23.33 0.51
N LEU A 137 -10.04 22.32 0.52
CA LEU A 137 -10.33 21.02 -0.10
C LEU A 137 -11.43 20.24 0.65
N ILE A 138 -11.77 20.62 1.89
CA ILE A 138 -12.85 20.00 2.66
C ILE A 138 -14.21 20.11 1.96
N GLU A 139 -14.42 21.14 1.14
CA GLU A 139 -15.65 21.40 0.39
C GLU A 139 -15.86 20.42 -0.79
N TYR A 140 -14.85 19.63 -1.12
CA TYR A 140 -14.87 18.66 -2.21
C TYR A 140 -15.05 17.26 -1.65
N GLU A 141 -15.95 16.47 -2.24
CA GLU A 141 -16.16 15.07 -1.83
C GLU A 141 -15.05 14.12 -2.31
N GLY A 142 -14.23 14.55 -3.26
CA GLY A 142 -13.19 13.77 -3.90
C GLY A 142 -12.65 14.49 -5.13
N GLY A 143 -11.97 13.75 -6.00
CA GLY A 143 -11.47 14.32 -7.25
C GLY A 143 -10.99 13.25 -8.22
N ARG A 144 -10.63 13.71 -9.42
CA ARG A 144 -10.03 12.89 -10.46
C ARG A 144 -8.82 13.60 -11.03
N PHE A 145 -7.63 13.05 -10.79
CA PHE A 145 -6.40 13.50 -11.42
C PHE A 145 -6.36 13.08 -12.89
N PRO A 146 -5.95 13.98 -13.82
CA PRO A 146 -5.69 13.61 -15.20
C PRO A 146 -4.45 12.73 -15.26
N ILE A 147 -4.57 11.56 -15.91
CA ILE A 147 -3.46 10.64 -16.12
C ILE A 147 -3.14 10.61 -17.62
N THR A 148 -1.92 11.03 -17.97
CA THR A 148 -1.42 10.97 -19.35
C THR A 148 -0.71 9.64 -19.57
N HIS A 149 -1.48 8.63 -19.94
CA HIS A 149 -0.98 7.29 -20.23
C HIS A 149 0.04 7.30 -21.37
N GLN A 150 1.22 6.73 -21.11
CA GLN A 150 2.28 6.58 -22.11
C GLN A 150 2.10 5.29 -22.93
N PRO A 151 2.64 5.21 -24.16
CA PRO A 151 2.56 3.98 -24.98
C PRO A 151 3.13 2.75 -24.27
N ASN A 152 4.24 2.91 -23.54
CA ASN A 152 4.70 1.95 -22.56
C ASN A 152 4.07 2.34 -21.21
N PRO A 153 3.13 1.57 -20.65
CA PRO A 153 2.44 1.95 -19.43
C PRO A 153 3.36 2.21 -18.24
N LEU A 154 4.54 1.56 -18.18
CA LEU A 154 5.52 1.74 -17.12
C LEU A 154 6.23 3.10 -17.14
N ASP A 155 6.16 3.82 -18.26
CA ASP A 155 6.71 5.18 -18.39
C ASP A 155 5.68 6.26 -17.95
N THR A 156 4.48 5.86 -17.53
CA THR A 156 3.44 6.78 -17.07
C THR A 156 3.79 7.34 -15.69
N GLU A 157 4.00 8.65 -15.62
CA GLU A 157 4.32 9.35 -14.37
C GLU A 157 3.06 9.77 -13.59
N LEU A 158 3.14 9.70 -12.26
CA LEU A 158 2.09 10.13 -11.32
C LEU A 158 2.63 11.20 -10.35
N PRO A 159 2.99 12.40 -10.83
CA PRO A 159 3.74 13.40 -10.05
C PRO A 159 2.95 13.98 -8.86
N HIS A 160 1.61 13.95 -8.91
CA HIS A 160 0.74 14.46 -7.85
C HIS A 160 0.83 13.65 -6.55
N LEU A 161 1.19 12.36 -6.62
CA LEU A 161 1.23 11.48 -5.45
C LEU A 161 2.22 11.94 -4.38
N ALA A 162 3.42 12.35 -4.78
CA ALA A 162 4.42 12.89 -3.85
C ALA A 162 3.94 14.19 -3.20
N LYS A 163 3.24 15.04 -3.97
CA LYS A 163 2.69 16.32 -3.50
C LYS A 163 1.53 16.13 -2.53
N LEU A 164 0.66 15.15 -2.74
CA LEU A 164 -0.40 14.80 -1.78
C LEU A 164 0.18 14.40 -0.43
N ARG A 165 1.24 13.57 -0.42
CA ARG A 165 1.95 13.21 0.83
C ARG A 165 2.58 14.43 1.50
N ALA A 166 3.14 15.36 0.72
CA ALA A 166 3.71 16.59 1.24
C ALA A 166 2.62 17.49 1.89
N ALA A 167 1.46 17.63 1.25
CA ALA A 167 0.32 18.36 1.79
C ALA A 167 -0.19 17.75 3.10
N ALA A 168 -0.37 16.43 3.14
CA ALA A 168 -0.83 15.72 4.34
C ALA A 168 0.14 15.90 5.52
N ARG A 169 1.46 15.81 5.26
CA ARG A 169 2.49 16.08 6.27
C ARG A 169 2.51 17.53 6.74
N LEU A 170 2.34 18.48 5.82
CA LEU A 170 2.27 19.90 6.15
C LEU A 170 1.08 20.18 7.08
N LYS A 171 -0.08 19.59 6.78
CA LYS A 171 -1.27 19.73 7.62
C LYS A 171 -1.11 19.06 8.98
N SER A 172 -0.56 17.84 9.02
CA SER A 172 -0.21 17.14 10.26
C SER A 172 0.73 17.97 11.16
N LEU A 173 1.77 18.57 10.59
CA LEU A 173 2.68 19.46 11.31
C LEU A 173 1.96 20.67 11.93
N GLN A 174 1.06 21.31 11.17
CA GLN A 174 0.25 22.42 11.67
C GLN A 174 -0.62 21.99 12.86
N THR A 175 -1.29 20.84 12.77
CA THR A 175 -2.19 20.33 13.80
C THR A 175 -1.44 19.98 15.08
N ILE A 176 -0.31 19.28 14.97
CA ILE A 176 0.50 18.89 16.14
C ILE A 176 0.99 20.15 16.86
N ARG A 177 1.48 21.15 16.13
CA ARG A 177 1.88 22.44 16.71
C ARG A 177 0.72 23.16 17.39
N ALA A 178 -0.45 23.21 16.73
CA ALA A 178 -1.62 23.89 17.26
C ALA A 178 -2.01 23.32 18.64
N VAL A 179 -2.02 21.99 18.79
CA VAL A 179 -2.36 21.35 20.06
C VAL A 179 -1.27 21.55 21.12
N MET A 180 0.02 21.51 20.74
CA MET A 180 1.13 21.83 21.65
C MET A 180 1.03 23.26 22.19
N SER A 181 0.61 24.23 21.36
CA SER A 181 0.38 25.62 21.76
C SER A 181 -0.94 25.85 22.53
N GLY A 182 -1.81 24.82 22.59
CA GLY A 182 -3.05 24.84 23.35
C GLY A 182 -4.32 25.11 22.57
N THR A 183 -4.24 25.14 21.25
CA THR A 183 -5.40 25.28 20.37
C THR A 183 -5.87 23.91 19.91
N THR A 184 -7.10 23.53 20.29
CA THR A 184 -7.74 22.27 19.85
C THR A 184 -8.95 22.49 18.92
N GLY A 185 -9.32 23.75 18.67
CA GLY A 185 -10.55 24.08 17.94
C GLY A 185 -10.55 23.64 16.47
N SER A 186 -9.40 23.65 15.80
CA SER A 186 -9.27 23.23 14.39
C SER A 186 -9.04 21.72 14.21
N THR A 187 -8.76 20.98 15.29
CA THR A 187 -8.23 19.61 15.20
C THR A 187 -9.12 18.65 14.41
N THR A 188 -10.44 18.71 14.60
CA THR A 188 -11.39 17.83 13.90
C THR A 188 -11.40 18.12 12.39
N THR A 189 -11.40 19.40 12.03
CA THR A 189 -11.30 19.86 10.64
C THR A 189 -9.96 19.47 10.03
N ASP A 190 -8.87 19.65 10.77
CA ASP A 190 -7.53 19.37 10.26
C ASP A 190 -7.35 17.88 9.92
N LEU A 191 -7.78 16.98 10.81
CA LEU A 191 -7.76 15.53 10.58
C LEU A 191 -8.63 15.14 9.37
N ARG A 192 -9.78 15.81 9.21
CA ARG A 192 -10.67 15.62 8.05
C ARG A 192 -10.01 16.04 6.75
N VAL A 193 -9.27 17.15 6.77
CA VAL A 193 -8.51 17.64 5.60
C VAL A 193 -7.39 16.65 5.23
N ILE A 194 -6.65 16.12 6.22
CA ILE A 194 -5.64 15.07 5.98
C ILE A 194 -6.30 13.86 5.31
N TRP A 195 -7.44 13.41 5.84
CA TRP A 195 -8.18 12.29 5.26
C TRP A 195 -8.63 12.57 3.83
N ARG A 196 -9.20 13.77 3.60
CA ARG A 196 -9.70 14.21 2.30
C ARG A 196 -8.64 14.16 1.21
N LEU A 197 -7.38 14.48 1.54
CA LEU A 197 -6.27 14.36 0.60
C LEU A 197 -6.08 12.91 0.10
N GLY A 198 -6.37 11.92 0.94
CA GLY A 198 -6.39 10.51 0.54
C GLY A 198 -7.60 10.16 -0.34
N ASP A 199 -8.77 10.73 -0.07
CA ASP A 199 -10.01 10.49 -0.85
C ASP A 199 -9.93 11.05 -2.27
N LEU A 200 -9.01 11.98 -2.56
CA LEU A 200 -8.73 12.42 -3.94
C LEU A 200 -8.18 11.28 -4.83
N LEU A 201 -7.75 10.16 -4.23
CA LEU A 201 -7.19 8.99 -4.92
C LEU A 201 -8.15 7.79 -4.95
N THR A 202 -9.39 7.94 -4.48
CA THR A 202 -10.31 6.81 -4.24
C THR A 202 -10.50 5.88 -5.44
N ASP A 203 -10.60 6.42 -6.65
CA ASP A 203 -10.77 5.64 -7.89
C ASP A 203 -9.54 5.62 -8.78
N GLU A 204 -8.37 6.02 -8.27
CA GLU A 204 -7.16 6.12 -9.08
C GLU A 204 -6.58 4.71 -9.35
N PRO A 205 -6.45 4.28 -10.61
CA PRO A 205 -6.24 2.88 -10.96
C PRO A 205 -4.75 2.50 -10.94
N SER A 206 -4.11 2.60 -9.78
CA SER A 206 -2.72 2.15 -9.58
C SER A 206 -2.51 1.71 -8.14
N ILE A 207 -1.77 0.61 -7.93
CA ILE A 207 -1.37 0.20 -6.57
C ILE A 207 -0.54 1.29 -5.89
N ILE A 208 0.25 2.07 -6.65
CA ILE A 208 1.04 3.18 -6.10
C ILE A 208 0.11 4.25 -5.51
N SER A 209 -0.98 4.58 -6.20
CA SER A 209 -1.98 5.54 -5.72
C SER A 209 -2.72 5.01 -4.49
N SER A 210 -3.12 3.73 -4.48
CA SER A 210 -3.68 3.06 -3.29
C SER A 210 -2.72 3.09 -2.09
N LEU A 211 -1.42 2.85 -2.30
CA LEU A 211 -0.40 2.92 -1.25
C LEU A 211 -0.19 4.33 -0.71
N VAL A 212 -0.28 5.35 -1.56
CA VAL A 212 -0.23 6.75 -1.12
C VAL A 212 -1.45 7.09 -0.27
N ARG A 213 -2.65 6.62 -0.66
CA ARG A 213 -3.87 6.76 0.14
C ARG A 213 -3.71 6.11 1.53
N VAL A 214 -3.25 4.86 1.58
CA VAL A 214 -2.94 4.12 2.82
C VAL A 214 -1.97 4.92 3.71
N ALA A 215 -0.91 5.48 3.13
CA ALA A 215 0.07 6.27 3.88
C ALA A 215 -0.50 7.58 4.45
N ILE A 216 -1.44 8.23 3.75
CA ILE A 216 -2.11 9.45 4.22
C ILE A 216 -3.09 9.12 5.35
N GLN A 217 -3.83 8.02 5.24
CA GLN A 217 -4.75 7.53 6.28
C GLN A 217 -3.99 7.16 7.57
N ALA A 218 -2.88 6.42 7.44
CA ALA A 218 -2.02 6.10 8.57
C ALA A 218 -1.47 7.36 9.26
N LEU A 219 -1.07 8.37 8.47
CA LEU A 219 -0.63 9.66 9.01
C LEU A 219 -1.76 10.40 9.76
N SER A 220 -3.00 10.30 9.31
CA SER A 220 -4.15 10.90 10.02
C SER A 220 -4.36 10.25 11.39
N VAL A 221 -4.30 8.91 11.47
CA VAL A 221 -4.38 8.17 12.74
C VAL A 221 -3.21 8.52 13.66
N ASP A 222 -1.99 8.58 13.13
CA ASP A 222 -0.79 8.99 13.88
C ASP A 222 -0.89 10.43 14.40
N THR A 223 -1.40 11.36 13.58
CA THR A 223 -1.65 12.74 13.99
C THR A 223 -2.64 12.79 15.15
N LEU A 224 -3.69 11.96 15.13
CA LEU A 224 -4.65 11.85 16.24
C LEU A 224 -3.98 11.34 17.53
N GLN A 225 -3.06 10.37 17.44
CA GLN A 225 -2.28 9.92 18.60
C GLN A 225 -1.50 11.09 19.20
N HIS A 226 -0.77 11.85 18.38
CA HIS A 226 -0.02 13.02 18.84
C HIS A 226 -0.92 14.10 19.46
N VAL A 227 -2.11 14.32 18.91
CA VAL A 227 -3.12 15.23 19.48
C VAL A 227 -3.54 14.77 20.88
N LEU A 228 -3.97 13.52 21.02
CA LEU A 228 -4.46 12.97 22.29
C LEU A 228 -3.34 12.80 23.32
N GLY A 229 -2.11 12.58 22.88
CA GLY A 229 -0.91 12.56 23.71
C GLY A 229 -0.53 13.93 24.29
N GLN A 230 -1.03 15.03 23.71
CA GLN A 230 -0.81 16.38 24.24
C GLN A 230 -1.98 16.88 25.09
N ARG A 231 -3.23 16.61 24.67
CA ARG A 231 -4.43 17.17 25.31
C ARG A 231 -5.65 16.26 25.19
N SER A 232 -6.63 16.45 26.07
CA SER A 232 -7.96 15.88 25.91
C SER A 232 -8.77 16.66 24.88
N LEU A 233 -9.53 15.94 24.07
CA LEU A 233 -10.55 16.51 23.20
C LEU A 233 -11.92 16.47 23.90
N THR A 234 -12.83 17.31 23.44
CA THR A 234 -14.20 17.33 23.97
C THR A 234 -15.03 16.16 23.40
N PRO A 235 -16.08 15.70 24.09
CA PRO A 235 -16.93 14.62 23.58
C PRO A 235 -17.48 14.85 22.15
N PRO A 236 -17.93 16.07 21.77
CA PRO A 236 -18.35 16.33 20.39
C PRO A 236 -17.22 16.18 19.37
N GLN A 237 -15.99 16.54 19.73
CA GLN A 237 -14.84 16.38 18.84
C GLN A 237 -14.45 14.91 18.66
N LEU A 238 -14.49 14.12 19.73
CA LEU A 238 -14.24 12.67 19.67
C LEU A 238 -15.28 11.98 18.78
N ALA A 239 -16.56 12.31 18.95
CA ALA A 239 -17.65 11.77 18.14
C ALA A 239 -17.53 12.17 16.66
N ASP A 240 -17.13 13.43 16.37
CA ASP A 240 -16.93 13.86 14.98
C ASP A 240 -15.79 13.07 14.31
N ILE A 241 -14.64 12.92 14.98
CA ILE A 241 -13.50 12.16 14.44
C ILE A 241 -13.86 10.68 14.26
N ASP A 242 -14.54 10.08 15.23
CA ASP A 242 -15.00 8.69 15.15
C ASP A 242 -15.93 8.46 13.94
N SER A 243 -16.86 9.39 13.68
CA SER A 243 -17.74 9.30 12.51
C SER A 243 -16.98 9.35 11.18
N GLN A 244 -15.91 10.14 11.10
CA GLN A 244 -15.08 10.26 9.89
C GLN A 244 -14.34 8.96 9.58
N PHE A 245 -13.75 8.32 10.60
CA PHE A 245 -12.97 7.10 10.42
C PHE A 245 -13.86 5.89 10.07
N ARG A 246 -15.10 5.83 10.61
CA ARG A 246 -16.01 4.69 10.38
C ARG A 246 -16.43 4.59 8.92
N ALA A 247 -16.77 5.74 8.33
CA ALA A 247 -17.18 5.80 6.92
C ALA A 247 -16.11 5.28 5.96
N ALA A 248 -14.85 5.24 6.38
CA ALA A 248 -13.73 4.88 5.53
C ALA A 248 -13.24 3.43 5.68
N GLU A 249 -13.68 2.72 6.71
CA GLU A 249 -13.39 1.28 6.85
C GLU A 249 -14.12 0.45 5.78
N ASP A 250 -15.32 0.88 5.39
CA ASP A 250 -16.22 0.13 4.50
C ASP A 250 -15.76 0.06 3.03
N GLU A 251 -14.81 0.91 2.62
CA GLU A 251 -14.32 0.95 1.23
C GLU A 251 -13.06 0.09 1.03
N ASP A 252 -13.05 -0.74 -0.02
CA ASP A 252 -11.87 -1.50 -0.43
C ASP A 252 -10.87 -0.59 -1.18
N SER A 253 -9.96 0.03 -0.42
CA SER A 253 -8.95 0.97 -0.92
C SER A 253 -8.01 0.41 -1.97
N MET A 254 -7.90 -0.92 -2.08
CA MET A 254 -6.94 -1.57 -2.96
C MET A 254 -7.56 -2.06 -4.27
N LEU A 255 -8.88 -2.21 -4.33
CA LEU A 255 -9.57 -2.81 -5.47
C LEU A 255 -9.31 -2.06 -6.79
N TRP A 256 -9.34 -0.73 -6.78
CA TRP A 256 -9.00 0.08 -7.96
C TRP A 256 -7.54 -0.08 -8.38
N GLY A 257 -6.62 -0.16 -7.41
CA GLY A 257 -5.22 -0.43 -7.67
C GLY A 257 -5.00 -1.79 -8.35
N ILE A 258 -5.59 -2.87 -7.83
CA ILE A 258 -5.45 -4.23 -8.40
C ILE A 258 -6.04 -4.28 -9.82
N ARG A 259 -7.20 -3.65 -10.05
CA ARG A 259 -7.80 -3.52 -11.39
C ARG A 259 -6.90 -2.70 -12.34
N GLY A 260 -6.24 -1.67 -11.81
CA GLY A 260 -5.21 -0.89 -12.49
C GLY A 260 -4.05 -1.72 -12.96
N GLU A 261 -3.46 -2.54 -12.09
CA GLU A 261 -2.37 -3.45 -12.45
C GLU A 261 -2.78 -4.45 -13.54
N ARG A 262 -4.02 -4.95 -13.50
CA ARG A 262 -4.55 -5.83 -14.55
C ARG A 262 -4.59 -5.14 -15.91
N ALA A 263 -5.09 -3.91 -15.95
CA ALA A 263 -5.10 -3.09 -17.17
C ALA A 263 -3.67 -2.75 -17.64
N LEU A 264 -2.75 -2.46 -16.72
CA LEU A 264 -1.35 -2.18 -16.99
C LEU A 264 -0.66 -3.38 -17.64
N VAL A 265 -0.83 -4.58 -17.09
CA VAL A 265 -0.26 -5.82 -17.66
C VAL A 265 -0.73 -6.03 -19.09
N LYS A 266 -2.02 -5.77 -19.36
CA LYS A 266 -2.57 -5.83 -20.72
C LYS A 266 -1.86 -4.87 -21.67
N GLY A 267 -1.84 -3.59 -21.30
CA GLY A 267 -1.28 -2.53 -22.14
C GLY A 267 0.20 -2.77 -22.41
N LEU A 268 0.93 -3.27 -21.40
CA LEU A 268 2.33 -3.63 -21.54
C LEU A 268 2.53 -4.81 -22.49
N GLY A 269 1.72 -5.86 -22.38
CA GLY A 269 1.73 -7.01 -23.30
C GLY A 269 1.46 -6.60 -24.75
N GLU A 270 0.48 -5.73 -24.98
CA GLU A 270 0.15 -5.20 -26.30
C GLU A 270 1.28 -4.34 -26.87
N TRP A 271 1.85 -3.44 -26.06
CA TRP A 271 3.00 -2.61 -26.46
C TRP A 271 4.22 -3.46 -26.81
N MET A 272 4.55 -4.46 -26.00
CA MET A 272 5.68 -5.37 -26.26
C MET A 272 5.47 -6.07 -27.60
N ARG A 273 4.31 -6.70 -27.82
CA ARG A 273 3.97 -7.38 -29.09
C ARG A 273 4.00 -6.45 -30.30
N ALA A 274 3.51 -5.22 -30.16
CA ALA A 274 3.46 -4.26 -31.26
C ALA A 274 4.84 -3.71 -31.66
N THR A 275 5.73 -3.52 -30.67
CA THR A 275 7.02 -2.83 -30.90
C THR A 275 8.21 -3.78 -31.03
N GLY A 276 8.08 -5.04 -30.63
CA GLY A 276 9.22 -5.96 -30.57
C GLY A 276 10.18 -5.67 -29.40
N ARG A 277 9.82 -4.75 -28.49
CA ARG A 277 10.65 -4.27 -27.37
C ARG A 277 10.18 -4.84 -26.03
N ALA A 278 11.04 -4.73 -25.01
CA ALA A 278 10.75 -5.04 -23.62
C ALA A 278 11.26 -3.90 -22.72
N PRO A 279 10.59 -3.58 -21.61
CA PRO A 279 11.10 -2.57 -20.67
C PRO A 279 12.36 -3.11 -19.96
N PRO A 280 13.27 -2.25 -19.46
CA PRO A 280 14.53 -2.68 -18.85
C PRO A 280 14.36 -3.72 -17.73
N ILE A 281 13.32 -3.57 -16.91
CA ILE A 281 13.01 -4.48 -15.79
C ILE A 281 12.59 -5.89 -16.24
N MET A 282 12.18 -6.06 -17.50
CA MET A 282 11.74 -7.32 -18.11
C MET A 282 12.61 -7.71 -19.32
N GLU A 283 13.70 -6.97 -19.55
CA GLU A 283 14.52 -7.15 -20.73
C GLU A 283 15.31 -8.44 -20.61
N SER A 284 15.00 -9.38 -21.50
CA SER A 284 15.72 -10.62 -21.68
C SER A 284 15.98 -10.77 -23.17
N ARG A 285 17.22 -11.13 -23.55
CA ARG A 285 17.52 -11.44 -24.96
C ARG A 285 16.56 -12.47 -25.53
N LEU A 286 16.09 -13.41 -24.71
CA LEU A 286 15.12 -14.43 -25.10
C LEU A 286 13.71 -13.86 -25.31
N SER A 287 13.26 -12.89 -24.50
CA SER A 287 11.92 -12.29 -24.68
C SER A 287 11.86 -11.43 -25.94
N VAL A 288 12.93 -10.67 -26.23
CA VAL A 288 13.05 -9.87 -27.45
C VAL A 288 13.13 -10.76 -28.69
N ILE A 289 13.93 -11.84 -28.66
CA ILE A 289 14.03 -12.78 -29.78
C ILE A 289 12.69 -13.51 -29.98
N ALA A 290 12.08 -14.03 -28.91
CA ALA A 290 10.81 -14.75 -29.01
C ALA A 290 9.71 -13.89 -29.61
N ASN A 291 9.62 -12.62 -29.19
CA ASN A 291 8.62 -11.70 -29.71
C ASN A 291 8.84 -11.36 -31.20
N ASN A 292 10.10 -11.19 -31.63
CA ASN A 292 10.45 -10.87 -33.02
C ASN A 292 10.46 -12.09 -33.97
N CYS A 293 10.45 -13.32 -33.43
CA CYS A 293 10.49 -14.56 -34.22
C CYS A 293 9.15 -15.33 -34.25
N GLY A 294 8.03 -14.72 -33.85
CA GLY A 294 6.71 -15.36 -33.89
C GLY A 294 6.49 -16.41 -32.79
N LEU A 295 7.19 -16.28 -31.66
CA LEU A 295 7.02 -17.07 -30.43
C LEU A 295 6.30 -16.25 -29.34
N SER A 296 5.48 -15.27 -29.72
CA SER A 296 4.76 -14.40 -28.78
C SER A 296 3.73 -15.17 -27.94
N GLY A 297 3.23 -16.32 -28.40
CA GLY A 297 2.38 -17.21 -27.62
C GLY A 297 2.95 -17.62 -26.27
N TRP A 298 4.26 -17.80 -26.17
CA TRP A 298 4.90 -18.06 -24.88
C TRP A 298 4.76 -16.86 -23.93
N LEU A 299 4.92 -15.64 -24.45
CA LEU A 299 4.71 -14.41 -23.67
C LEU A 299 3.23 -14.26 -23.27
N MET A 300 2.31 -14.66 -24.16
CA MET A 300 0.87 -14.68 -23.86
C MET A 300 0.50 -15.71 -22.78
N CYS A 301 1.20 -16.85 -22.69
CA CYS A 301 1.04 -17.79 -21.58
C CYS A 301 1.44 -17.16 -20.24
N ASP A 302 2.57 -16.45 -20.21
CA ASP A 302 3.05 -15.75 -19.01
C ASP A 302 2.13 -14.59 -18.62
N GLU A 303 1.67 -13.80 -19.59
CA GLU A 303 0.67 -12.75 -19.38
C GLU A 303 -0.65 -13.32 -18.82
N ALA A 304 -1.13 -14.43 -19.38
CA ALA A 304 -2.32 -15.13 -18.89
C ALA A 304 -2.16 -15.60 -17.44
N ARG A 305 -0.95 -16.08 -17.09
CA ARG A 305 -0.62 -16.47 -15.71
C ARG A 305 -0.66 -15.27 -14.78
N ALA A 306 0.03 -14.18 -15.12
CA ALA A 306 0.00 -12.95 -14.33
C ALA A 306 -1.43 -12.40 -14.15
N TRP A 307 -2.26 -12.48 -15.19
CA TRP A 307 -3.68 -12.14 -15.11
C TRP A 307 -4.46 -13.04 -14.15
N GLY A 308 -4.25 -14.35 -14.19
CA GLY A 308 -4.90 -15.28 -13.26
C GLY A 308 -4.61 -14.94 -11.78
N LEU A 309 -3.38 -14.50 -11.49
CA LEU A 309 -2.98 -14.05 -10.15
C LEU A 309 -3.66 -12.72 -9.76
N LEU A 310 -3.82 -11.79 -10.69
CA LEU A 310 -4.53 -10.54 -10.43
C LEU A 310 -6.05 -10.75 -10.32
N ASN A 311 -6.61 -11.64 -11.14
CA ASN A 311 -8.01 -12.04 -11.12
C ASN A 311 -8.39 -12.62 -9.75
N SER A 312 -7.58 -13.54 -9.22
CA SER A 312 -7.83 -14.12 -7.90
C SER A 312 -7.79 -13.07 -6.79
N LEU A 313 -6.89 -12.06 -6.87
CA LEU A 313 -6.88 -10.94 -5.92
C LEU A 313 -8.12 -10.05 -6.01
N VAL A 314 -8.64 -9.80 -7.21
CA VAL A 314 -9.89 -9.03 -7.40
C VAL A 314 -11.09 -9.78 -6.85
N ASP A 315 -11.15 -11.10 -7.04
CA ASP A 315 -12.26 -11.95 -6.60
C ASP A 315 -12.24 -12.22 -5.08
N THR A 316 -11.05 -12.22 -4.47
CA THR A 316 -10.89 -12.42 -3.02
C THR A 316 -11.23 -11.14 -2.26
N LYS A 317 -12.09 -11.23 -1.24
CA LYS A 317 -12.46 -10.07 -0.40
C LYS A 317 -11.28 -9.54 0.41
N ARG A 318 -11.33 -8.25 0.76
CA ARG A 318 -10.35 -7.60 1.64
C ARG A 318 -10.31 -8.34 2.98
N GLY A 319 -9.11 -8.69 3.43
CA GLY A 319 -8.90 -9.41 4.69
C GLY A 319 -7.71 -10.38 4.61
N ARG A 320 -7.64 -11.27 5.60
CA ARG A 320 -6.56 -12.24 5.76
C ARG A 320 -6.39 -13.18 4.56
N GLU A 321 -7.50 -13.63 3.98
CA GLU A 321 -7.48 -14.51 2.79
C GLU A 321 -6.75 -13.84 1.62
N ARG A 322 -6.97 -12.53 1.40
CA ARG A 322 -6.30 -11.78 0.35
C ARG A 322 -4.80 -11.62 0.62
N ILE A 323 -4.38 -11.45 1.87
CA ILE A 323 -2.95 -11.43 2.24
C ILE A 323 -2.32 -12.80 1.98
N ALA A 324 -2.94 -13.88 2.46
CA ALA A 324 -2.43 -15.24 2.26
C ALA A 324 -2.28 -15.57 0.78
N LEU A 325 -3.27 -15.17 -0.03
CA LEU A 325 -3.20 -15.28 -1.48
C LEU A 325 -2.06 -14.44 -2.07
N ALA A 326 -1.90 -13.18 -1.66
CA ALA A 326 -0.82 -12.33 -2.15
C ALA A 326 0.57 -12.85 -1.76
N ALA A 327 0.73 -13.45 -0.58
CA ALA A 327 1.96 -14.12 -0.16
C ALA A 327 2.26 -15.37 -1.00
N ALA A 328 1.24 -16.17 -1.32
CA ALA A 328 1.38 -17.31 -2.24
C ALA A 328 1.80 -16.85 -3.65
N ILE A 329 1.18 -15.77 -4.14
CA ILE A 329 1.52 -15.11 -5.41
C ILE A 329 2.97 -14.62 -5.42
N LEU A 330 3.46 -14.04 -4.31
CA LEU A 330 4.85 -13.61 -4.18
C LEU A 330 5.83 -14.80 -4.29
N LEU A 331 5.56 -15.89 -3.56
CA LEU A 331 6.38 -17.10 -3.61
C LEU A 331 6.40 -17.73 -5.01
N GLU A 332 5.26 -17.72 -5.69
CA GLU A 332 5.14 -18.15 -7.09
C GLU A 332 5.99 -17.26 -8.01
N GLY A 333 5.95 -15.95 -7.86
CA GLY A 333 6.78 -15.01 -8.62
C GLY A 333 8.28 -15.18 -8.38
N GLN A 334 8.69 -15.44 -7.13
CA GLN A 334 10.08 -15.66 -6.75
C GLN A 334 10.64 -16.99 -7.29
N SER A 335 9.81 -18.04 -7.31
CA SER A 335 10.16 -19.36 -7.85
C SER A 335 10.05 -19.44 -9.38
N SER A 336 9.40 -18.47 -10.01
CA SER A 336 9.25 -18.42 -11.46
C SER A 336 10.57 -18.19 -12.18
N SER A 337 10.76 -18.93 -13.28
CA SER A 337 11.93 -18.78 -14.16
C SER A 337 11.99 -17.36 -14.73
N ARG A 338 13.19 -16.87 -15.08
CA ARG A 338 13.38 -15.62 -15.85
C ARG A 338 12.68 -15.63 -17.21
N LEU A 339 12.20 -16.81 -17.62
CA LEU A 339 11.31 -17.03 -18.75
C LEU A 339 9.85 -16.62 -18.48
N PHE A 340 9.50 -16.07 -17.32
CA PHE A 340 8.15 -15.59 -17.02
C PHE A 340 8.21 -14.13 -16.55
N PRO A 341 8.60 -13.19 -17.45
CA PRO A 341 8.83 -11.79 -17.08
C PRO A 341 7.62 -11.08 -16.47
N PHE A 342 6.38 -11.33 -16.93
CA PHE A 342 5.17 -10.73 -16.37
C PHE A 342 4.89 -11.26 -14.97
N THR A 343 4.88 -12.59 -14.81
CA THR A 343 4.69 -13.21 -13.50
C THR A 343 5.73 -12.72 -12.50
N ARG A 344 6.98 -12.50 -12.93
CA ARG A 344 8.06 -12.02 -12.04
C ARG A 344 8.02 -10.52 -11.76
N SER A 345 7.53 -9.68 -12.67
CA SER A 345 7.54 -8.22 -12.51
C SER A 345 6.37 -7.71 -11.67
N VAL A 346 5.18 -8.32 -11.81
CA VAL A 346 3.94 -7.87 -11.17
C VAL A 346 3.87 -8.29 -9.70
N THR A 347 4.45 -9.44 -9.36
CA THR A 347 4.27 -10.10 -8.04
C THR A 347 4.99 -9.47 -6.84
N PRO A 348 6.20 -8.88 -6.93
CA PRO A 348 6.97 -8.47 -5.74
C PRO A 348 6.28 -7.44 -4.83
N HIS A 349 5.42 -6.60 -5.41
CA HIS A 349 4.83 -5.46 -4.72
C HIS A 349 3.44 -5.75 -4.14
N LEU A 350 2.78 -6.81 -4.60
CA LEU A 350 1.37 -7.09 -4.27
C LEU A 350 1.21 -7.55 -2.82
N ALA A 351 2.03 -8.49 -2.34
CA ALA A 351 1.96 -8.98 -0.96
C ALA A 351 2.10 -7.82 0.04
N ARG A 352 3.16 -7.01 -0.13
CA ARG A 352 3.40 -5.86 0.73
C ARG A 352 2.27 -4.83 0.66
N ALA A 353 1.66 -4.63 -0.50
CA ALA A 353 0.53 -3.71 -0.63
C ALA A 353 -0.71 -4.20 0.14
N MET A 354 -1.04 -5.50 0.06
CA MET A 354 -2.16 -6.05 0.83
C MET A 354 -1.92 -6.02 2.34
N GLU A 355 -0.69 -6.26 2.79
CA GLU A 355 -0.32 -6.11 4.20
C GLU A 355 -0.50 -4.68 4.71
N LEU A 356 0.03 -3.70 3.97
CA LEU A 356 -0.08 -2.28 4.32
C LEU A 356 -1.55 -1.81 4.36
N ASP A 357 -2.38 -2.33 3.45
CA ASP A 357 -3.81 -2.07 3.45
C ASP A 357 -4.50 -2.60 4.72
N LEU A 358 -4.19 -3.83 5.13
CA LEU A 358 -4.81 -4.41 6.33
C LEU A 358 -4.25 -3.79 7.62
N ARG A 359 -2.98 -3.38 7.61
CA ARG A 359 -2.34 -2.62 8.69
C ARG A 359 -3.07 -1.31 8.96
N VAL A 360 -3.42 -0.55 7.92
CA VAL A 360 -4.14 0.71 8.14
C VAL A 360 -5.56 0.46 8.66
N VAL A 361 -6.22 -0.63 8.27
CA VAL A 361 -7.50 -1.05 8.89
C VAL A 361 -7.32 -1.32 10.38
N ALA A 362 -6.27 -2.05 10.77
CA ALA A 362 -5.98 -2.32 12.17
C ALA A 362 -5.76 -1.02 12.97
N MET A 363 -5.02 -0.06 12.40
CA MET A 363 -4.81 1.26 13.01
C MET A 363 -6.11 2.05 13.15
N ILE A 364 -6.97 2.07 12.11
CA ILE A 364 -8.27 2.76 12.13
C ILE A 364 -9.19 2.13 13.20
N ARG A 365 -9.32 0.80 13.22
CA ARG A 365 -10.12 0.08 14.24
C ARG A 365 -9.59 0.31 15.66
N SER A 366 -8.27 0.35 15.83
CA SER A 366 -7.66 0.69 17.12
C SER A 366 -7.95 2.13 17.51
N ALA A 367 -7.95 3.07 16.57
CA ALA A 367 -8.35 4.46 16.80
C ALA A 367 -9.84 4.57 17.21
N HIS A 368 -10.74 3.80 16.58
CA HIS A 368 -12.16 3.74 16.99
C HIS A 368 -12.32 3.30 18.45
N ALA A 369 -11.69 2.19 18.81
CA ALA A 369 -11.70 1.69 20.18
C ALA A 369 -11.06 2.69 21.16
N ALA A 370 -10.00 3.40 20.73
CA ALA A 370 -9.36 4.43 21.53
C ALA A 370 -10.26 5.66 21.76
N LEU A 371 -10.97 6.14 20.73
CA LEU A 371 -11.93 7.24 20.86
C LEU A 371 -13.09 6.86 21.79
N ALA A 372 -13.55 5.62 21.73
CA ALA A 372 -14.53 5.07 22.66
C ALA A 372 -13.98 4.98 24.09
N ALA A 373 -12.74 4.51 24.29
CA ALA A 373 -12.08 4.45 25.60
C ALA A 373 -11.84 5.83 26.22
N GLU A 374 -11.46 6.83 25.42
CA GLU A 374 -11.35 8.21 25.90
C GLU A 374 -12.72 8.79 26.28
N SER A 375 -13.78 8.45 25.54
CA SER A 375 -15.15 8.85 25.87
C SER A 375 -15.65 8.19 27.16
N TYR A 376 -15.33 6.91 27.37
CA TYR A 376 -15.58 6.19 28.61
C TYR A 376 -14.89 6.88 29.79
N ARG A 377 -13.60 7.22 29.64
CA ARG A 377 -12.82 7.93 30.66
C ARG A 377 -13.39 9.31 30.99
N LEU A 378 -13.84 10.06 29.99
CA LEU A 378 -14.48 11.37 30.24
C LEU A 378 -15.78 11.25 31.04
N THR A 379 -16.45 10.10 30.97
CA THR A 379 -17.71 9.84 31.68
C THR A 379 -17.48 9.27 33.08
N HIS A 380 -16.54 8.32 33.22
CA HIS A 380 -16.31 7.57 34.46
C HIS A 380 -15.11 8.05 35.29
N GLY A 381 -14.24 8.89 34.72
CA GLY A 381 -13.01 9.38 35.35
C GLY A 381 -11.79 8.47 35.12
N GLU A 382 -11.99 7.20 34.80
CA GLU A 382 -10.95 6.19 34.61
C GLU A 382 -11.10 5.49 33.25
N PHE A 383 -10.01 4.94 32.71
CA PHE A 383 -10.09 4.10 31.51
C PHE A 383 -10.79 2.76 31.82
N PRO A 384 -11.38 2.09 30.81
CA PRO A 384 -12.02 0.80 31.03
C PRO A 384 -11.00 -0.26 31.50
N GLU A 385 -11.44 -1.26 32.27
CA GLU A 385 -10.57 -2.38 32.66
C GLU A 385 -10.33 -3.32 31.47
N LYS A 386 -11.32 -3.41 30.58
CA LYS A 386 -11.28 -4.20 29.33
C LYS A 386 -12.15 -3.55 28.25
N LEU A 387 -11.89 -3.88 26.98
CA LEU A 387 -12.66 -3.31 25.85
C LEU A 387 -14.15 -3.64 25.88
N ASP A 388 -14.55 -4.75 26.51
CA ASP A 388 -15.97 -5.10 26.66
C ASP A 388 -16.75 -4.07 27.48
N ASP A 389 -16.09 -3.32 28.37
CA ASP A 389 -16.73 -2.29 29.20
C ASP A 389 -17.19 -1.08 28.36
N LEU A 390 -16.74 -1.00 27.10
CA LEU A 390 -17.18 0.02 26.13
C LEU A 390 -18.55 -0.29 25.52
N VAL A 391 -19.03 -1.53 25.66
CA VAL A 391 -20.27 -2.02 25.04
C VAL A 391 -21.44 -1.96 26.04
N PRO A 392 -22.64 -1.49 25.64
CA PRO A 392 -23.02 -0.95 24.33
C PRO A 392 -22.89 0.58 24.23
N ASP A 393 -22.54 1.26 25.32
CA ASP A 393 -22.75 2.70 25.48
C ASP A 393 -21.78 3.58 24.67
N PHE A 394 -20.54 3.12 24.47
CA PHE A 394 -19.50 3.86 23.73
C PHE A 394 -19.19 3.22 22.37
N THR A 395 -19.45 1.92 22.21
CA THR A 395 -19.38 1.21 20.92
C THR A 395 -20.41 0.10 20.87
N SER A 396 -20.93 -0.19 19.67
CA SER A 396 -21.92 -1.27 19.46
C SER A 396 -21.31 -2.67 19.66
N ARG A 397 -20.00 -2.81 19.38
CA ARG A 397 -19.19 -4.00 19.61
C ARG A 397 -17.72 -3.61 19.66
N VAL A 398 -16.89 -4.44 20.29
CA VAL A 398 -15.44 -4.31 20.18
C VAL A 398 -15.03 -4.61 18.73
N PRO A 399 -14.28 -3.72 18.05
CA PRO A 399 -13.79 -4.00 16.70
C PRO A 399 -12.94 -5.27 16.67
N ALA A 400 -13.11 -6.08 15.61
CA ALA A 400 -12.28 -7.25 15.40
C ALA A 400 -10.91 -6.85 14.83
N ASP A 401 -9.86 -7.51 15.27
CA ASP A 401 -8.54 -7.45 14.66
C ASP A 401 -8.61 -8.04 13.24
N PRO A 402 -8.20 -7.30 12.20
CA PRO A 402 -8.29 -7.78 10.82
C PRO A 402 -7.34 -8.95 10.50
N PHE A 403 -6.34 -9.22 11.34
CA PHE A 403 -5.37 -10.30 11.12
C PHE A 403 -5.79 -11.64 11.74
N ASP A 404 -6.63 -11.63 12.77
CA ASP A 404 -7.06 -12.85 13.46
C ASP A 404 -8.58 -13.02 13.67
N ASP A 405 -9.37 -12.02 13.30
CA ASP A 405 -10.84 -11.95 13.43
C ASP A 405 -11.35 -12.09 14.88
N GLN A 406 -10.46 -12.01 15.88
CA GLN A 406 -10.81 -11.90 17.30
C GLN A 406 -10.94 -10.43 17.71
N PRO A 407 -11.50 -10.11 18.88
CA PRO A 407 -11.49 -8.73 19.38
C PRO A 407 -10.07 -8.14 19.42
N LEU A 408 -9.94 -6.83 19.18
CA LEU A 408 -8.67 -6.12 19.42
C LEU A 408 -8.15 -6.36 20.84
N ARG A 409 -6.84 -6.27 21.00
CA ARG A 409 -6.17 -6.45 22.28
C ARG A 409 -6.11 -5.15 23.05
N TYR A 410 -5.97 -5.29 24.36
CA TYR A 410 -5.99 -4.20 25.31
C TYR A 410 -4.93 -4.44 26.36
N SER A 411 -4.05 -3.47 26.57
CA SER A 411 -3.13 -3.46 27.70
C SER A 411 -3.17 -2.11 28.40
N ILE A 412 -3.03 -2.15 29.72
CA ILE A 412 -2.90 -0.98 30.56
C ILE A 412 -1.45 -0.95 31.07
N ASP A 413 -0.74 0.11 30.70
CA ASP A 413 0.62 0.39 31.15
C ASP A 413 0.63 1.45 32.27
N THR A 414 1.83 1.80 32.73
CA THR A 414 2.03 2.82 33.78
C THR A 414 1.50 4.18 33.38
N ASP A 415 1.74 4.60 32.14
CA ASP A 415 1.48 5.95 31.61
C ASP A 415 0.44 5.98 30.49
N ALA A 416 -0.01 4.82 30.02
CA ALA A 416 -0.85 4.71 28.84
C ALA A 416 -1.79 3.51 28.87
N VAL A 417 -2.78 3.54 28.00
CA VAL A 417 -3.55 2.39 27.56
C VAL A 417 -3.19 2.14 26.10
N VAL A 418 -2.96 0.87 25.74
CA VAL A 418 -2.63 0.47 24.37
C VAL A 418 -3.72 -0.44 23.84
N ILE A 419 -4.26 -0.07 22.69
CA ILE A 419 -5.25 -0.88 21.95
C ILE A 419 -4.58 -1.30 20.66
N TYR A 420 -4.49 -2.60 20.40
CA TYR A 420 -3.67 -3.10 19.31
C TYR A 420 -4.21 -4.35 18.64
N SER A 421 -3.70 -4.55 17.44
CA SER A 421 -3.78 -5.75 16.63
C SER A 421 -2.44 -6.48 16.66
N ILE A 422 -2.48 -7.80 16.56
CA ILE A 422 -1.31 -8.69 16.56
C ILE A 422 -0.50 -8.64 15.25
N GLY A 423 -0.99 -7.89 14.26
CA GLY A 423 -0.28 -7.65 13.00
C GLY A 423 -0.06 -8.88 12.12
N GLU A 424 0.86 -8.72 11.15
CA GLU A 424 1.00 -9.64 10.03
C GLU A 424 1.58 -11.02 10.42
N ASP A 425 2.31 -11.11 11.53
CA ASP A 425 2.97 -12.35 11.96
C ASP A 425 2.03 -13.29 12.73
N GLY A 426 0.85 -12.78 13.12
CA GLY A 426 -0.20 -13.51 13.81
C GLY A 426 0.15 -13.88 15.25
N ARG A 427 1.13 -13.20 15.87
CA ARG A 427 1.55 -13.45 17.26
C ARG A 427 1.29 -12.22 18.10
N ASP A 428 0.78 -12.45 19.30
CA ASP A 428 0.60 -11.37 20.27
C ASP A 428 1.95 -11.03 20.92
N ASP A 429 2.51 -9.88 20.57
CA ASP A 429 3.78 -9.38 21.11
C ASP A 429 3.62 -8.49 22.35
N GLY A 430 2.39 -8.37 22.87
CA GLY A 430 2.05 -7.67 24.10
C GLY A 430 1.81 -6.17 23.92
N GLY A 431 1.49 -5.70 22.72
CA GLY A 431 1.18 -4.31 22.43
C GLY A 431 2.42 -3.45 22.16
N LYS A 432 3.47 -4.05 21.59
CA LYS A 432 4.72 -3.38 21.23
C LYS A 432 4.56 -2.59 19.91
N VAL A 433 3.71 -1.58 19.97
CA VAL A 433 3.40 -0.69 18.84
C VAL A 433 4.47 0.40 18.66
N GLU A 434 4.46 1.09 17.53
CA GLU A 434 5.46 2.11 17.14
C GLU A 434 5.83 3.09 18.27
N HIS A 435 4.83 3.67 18.94
CA HIS A 435 5.03 4.66 20.01
C HIS A 435 5.45 4.09 21.37
N ARG A 436 5.56 2.76 21.48
CA ARG A 436 6.03 2.04 22.68
C ARG A 436 7.39 1.38 22.48
N LEU A 437 7.98 1.52 21.29
CA LEU A 437 9.25 0.93 20.92
C LEU A 437 10.33 2.00 20.70
N PRO A 438 11.60 1.68 20.98
CA PRO A 438 12.71 2.52 20.54
C PRO A 438 12.73 2.66 19.00
N PRO A 439 13.11 3.84 18.46
CA PRO A 439 13.24 4.02 17.01
C PRO A 439 14.17 2.98 16.37
N GLY A 440 13.75 2.42 15.25
CA GLY A 440 14.50 1.39 14.52
C GLY A 440 14.29 -0.04 15.02
N THR A 441 13.46 -0.24 16.05
CA THR A 441 12.98 -1.56 16.42
C THR A 441 11.96 -2.04 15.41
N GLU A 442 11.95 -3.35 15.13
CA GLU A 442 10.91 -3.96 14.31
C GLU A 442 9.55 -3.88 15.03
N ILE A 443 8.53 -3.46 14.30
CA ILE A 443 7.17 -3.31 14.81
C ILE A 443 6.35 -4.47 14.26
N LEU A 444 5.79 -5.27 15.17
CA LEU A 444 4.99 -6.45 14.85
C LEU A 444 3.51 -6.20 15.17
N ASP A 445 3.22 -5.57 16.32
CA ASP A 445 1.87 -5.12 16.68
C ASP A 445 1.54 -3.75 16.08
N TRP A 446 0.30 -3.56 15.65
CA TRP A 446 -0.21 -2.28 15.13
C TRP A 446 -1.36 -1.78 15.98
N GLY A 447 -1.31 -0.52 16.43
CA GLY A 447 -2.33 -0.03 17.35
C GLY A 447 -2.28 1.45 17.65
N PHE A 448 -2.98 1.80 18.71
CA PHE A 448 -3.18 3.16 19.18
C PHE A 448 -2.78 3.27 20.66
N VAL A 449 -1.97 4.27 20.98
CA VAL A 449 -1.53 4.57 22.34
C VAL A 449 -2.28 5.78 22.89
N LEU A 450 -2.99 5.59 23.99
CA LEU A 450 -3.67 6.64 24.74
C LEU A 450 -2.91 6.95 26.03
N LEU A 451 -2.25 8.10 26.10
CA LEU A 451 -1.63 8.55 27.34
C LEU A 451 -2.68 8.90 28.39
N LYS A 452 -2.40 8.50 29.65
CA LYS A 452 -3.17 8.93 30.82
C LYS A 452 -3.14 10.45 30.94
N PRO A 453 -4.25 11.09 31.36
CA PRO A 453 -4.34 12.55 31.41
C PRO A 453 -3.16 13.25 32.11
N GLU A 454 -2.66 12.66 33.19
CA GLU A 454 -1.54 13.14 34.00
C GLU A 454 -0.17 13.04 33.31
N ASP A 455 -0.04 12.18 32.31
CA ASP A 455 1.18 11.95 31.54
C ASP A 455 1.17 12.62 30.16
N ARG A 456 0.05 13.23 29.77
CA ARG A 456 -0.03 14.01 28.52
C ARG A 456 0.93 15.20 28.54
N GLY A 457 1.57 15.44 27.40
CA GLY A 457 2.62 16.46 27.28
C GLY A 457 3.97 16.06 27.88
N ARG A 458 4.13 14.79 28.29
CA ARG A 458 5.41 14.18 28.69
C ARG A 458 5.78 13.06 27.71
N PRO A 459 7.08 12.75 27.54
CA PRO A 459 7.52 11.60 26.76
C PRO A 459 6.85 10.31 27.25
N ALA A 460 6.18 9.61 26.34
CA ALA A 460 5.67 8.27 26.59
C ALA A 460 6.84 7.35 26.96
N SER A 461 6.61 6.48 27.93
CA SER A 461 7.57 5.43 28.24
C SER A 461 7.69 4.49 27.04
N THR A 462 8.89 3.96 26.81
CA THR A 462 9.03 2.79 25.96
C THR A 462 8.80 1.57 26.84
N THR A 463 8.10 0.57 26.30
CA THR A 463 8.22 -0.79 26.85
C THR A 463 9.69 -1.14 26.69
N ALA A 464 10.47 -1.04 27.76
CA ALA A 464 11.84 -1.50 27.72
C ALA A 464 11.78 -2.97 27.23
N PRO A 465 12.60 -3.39 26.27
CA PRO A 465 12.86 -4.82 26.18
C PRO A 465 13.34 -5.20 27.58
N ALA A 466 12.62 -6.10 28.26
CA ALA A 466 13.22 -6.79 29.37
C ALA A 466 14.52 -7.37 28.81
N THR A 467 15.65 -6.78 29.18
CA THR A 467 16.97 -7.32 28.90
C THR A 467 17.01 -8.64 29.64
N GLN A 468 16.56 -9.71 28.98
CA GLN A 468 17.02 -11.04 29.33
C GLN A 468 18.51 -11.00 29.08
N GLY A 469 19.26 -11.02 30.18
CA GLY A 469 20.69 -11.14 30.15
C GLY A 469 21.06 -12.28 29.21
N ALA A 470 21.92 -11.96 28.24
CA ALA A 470 22.73 -12.96 27.59
C ALA A 470 23.63 -13.58 28.68
N GLU A 471 23.11 -14.57 29.39
CA GLU A 471 23.95 -15.53 30.10
C GLU A 471 24.68 -16.34 29.04
N ALA A 472 25.95 -16.01 28.90
CA ALA A 472 26.93 -16.79 28.18
C ALA A 472 26.93 -18.23 28.72
N THR A 473 26.28 -19.13 28.00
CA THR A 473 26.62 -20.55 28.04
C THR A 473 27.46 -20.85 26.81
N ALA A 474 28.77 -20.71 27.01
CA ALA A 474 29.77 -21.33 26.16
C ALA A 474 29.55 -22.85 26.18
N VAL A 475 28.95 -23.40 25.12
CA VAL A 475 29.09 -24.82 24.80
C VAL A 475 30.07 -24.93 23.65
N SER A 476 31.33 -25.04 24.06
CA SER A 476 32.39 -25.67 23.27
C SER A 476 31.94 -27.08 22.87
N THR A 477 31.82 -27.35 21.58
CA THR A 477 32.25 -28.62 20.97
C THR A 477 32.39 -28.44 19.45
N GLY A 478 33.62 -28.21 18.98
CA GLY A 478 34.09 -28.96 17.81
C GLY A 478 34.73 -30.29 18.28
N PRO A 479 35.26 -31.16 17.40
CA PRO A 479 35.43 -30.97 15.95
C PRO A 479 35.10 -32.20 15.06
N ALA A 480 35.32 -32.01 13.75
CA ALA A 480 35.59 -33.01 12.69
C ALA A 480 34.37 -33.80 12.16
N ARG A 481 34.10 -33.90 10.85
CA ARG A 481 34.90 -33.93 9.62
C ARG A 481 34.12 -33.35 8.45
#